data_AF-A0A0L6JJP7-F1
#
_entry.id   AF-A0A0L6JJP7-F1
#
_cell.length_a   1.000
_cell.length_b   1.000
_cell.length_c   1.000
_cell.angle_alpha   90.00
_cell.angle_beta   90.00
_cell.angle_gamma   90.00
#
_symmetry.space_group_name_H-M   'P 1'
#
loop_
_entity.id
_entity.type
_entity.pdbx_description
1 polymer ?
#
loop_
_entity_poly.entity_id
_entity_poly.type
_entity_poly.pdbx_seq_one_letter_code
_entity_poly.pdbx_strand_id
1 'polypeptide(L)'
;MRLFSKKNRSISIQFNFRTETLIYSDDGKELHCQATNINGFRIYTYSLLEWYDSGLNIQKEDRIKITKNIILWVARIEELIILVIDDKDKDKDDIENIIYDNDLKDLNIRVEYIGIESKRNRFENRVIQKLECGEKCEINGVEIKSLKDLRKITEKMDFR
;
A
#
# COMPACT_ATOMS: atom_id res chain seq x y z
N MET A 1 -32.44 -4.36 27.94
CA MET A 1 -32.16 -4.45 26.48
C MET A 1 -30.89 -3.68 26.18
N ARG A 2 -29.78 -4.36 25.83
CA ARG A 2 -28.61 -3.70 25.23
C ARG A 2 -28.83 -3.71 23.72
N LEU A 3 -29.05 -2.52 23.14
CA LEU A 3 -29.01 -2.32 21.69
C LEU A 3 -27.56 -2.52 21.24
N PHE A 4 -27.27 -3.64 20.59
CA PHE A 4 -26.00 -3.83 19.91
C PHE A 4 -25.96 -2.86 18.73
N SER A 5 -25.07 -1.87 18.82
CA SER A 5 -24.68 -1.02 17.69
C SER A 5 -24.29 -1.92 16.51
N LYS A 6 -24.98 -1.77 15.36
CA LYS A 6 -24.49 -2.31 14.09
C LYS A 6 -23.11 -1.70 13.89
N LYS A 7 -22.06 -2.54 13.82
CA LYS A 7 -20.72 -2.08 13.46
C LYS A 7 -20.84 -1.35 12.12
N ASN A 8 -20.64 -0.03 12.12
CA ASN A 8 -20.63 0.82 10.93
C ASN A 8 -19.33 0.57 10.17
N ARG A 9 -19.17 -0.64 9.63
CA ARG A 9 -18.03 -0.97 8.78
C ARG A 9 -18.41 -0.78 7.33
N SER A 10 -17.61 -0.01 6.61
CA SER A 10 -17.73 0.19 5.17
C SER A 10 -16.37 0.11 4.51
N ILE A 11 -16.36 -0.36 3.27
CA ILE A 11 -15.21 -0.27 2.37
C ILE A 11 -15.72 0.35 1.08
N SER A 12 -15.00 1.36 0.60
CA SER A 12 -15.28 2.02 -0.67
C SER A 12 -13.98 2.25 -1.45
N ILE A 13 -14.09 2.40 -2.77
CA ILE A 13 -12.97 2.79 -3.64
C ILE A 13 -13.18 4.23 -4.07
N GLN A 14 -12.14 5.03 -3.90
CA GLN A 14 -11.97 6.31 -4.57
C GLN A 14 -10.98 6.14 -5.73
N PHE A 15 -11.45 6.34 -6.95
CA PHE A 15 -10.60 6.35 -8.14
C PHE A 15 -9.89 7.70 -8.27
N ASN A 16 -8.56 7.68 -8.23
CA ASN A 16 -7.74 8.84 -8.58
C ASN A 16 -7.05 8.57 -9.92
N PHE A 17 -6.66 9.62 -10.65
CA PHE A 17 -6.14 9.53 -12.02
C PHE A 17 -5.09 8.42 -12.26
N ARG A 18 -4.21 8.13 -11.29
CA ARG A 18 -3.15 7.11 -11.40
C ARG A 18 -3.17 6.05 -10.30
N THR A 19 -4.06 6.17 -9.33
CA THR A 19 -4.08 5.31 -8.13
C THR A 19 -5.49 5.17 -7.59
N GLU A 20 -5.83 4.01 -7.07
CA GLU A 20 -7.06 3.80 -6.31
C GLU A 20 -6.76 3.94 -4.81
N THR A 21 -7.69 4.55 -4.07
CA THR A 21 -7.65 4.55 -2.61
C THR A 21 -8.83 3.73 -2.10
N LEU A 22 -8.53 2.66 -1.37
CA LEU A 22 -9.51 1.90 -0.61
C LEU A 22 -9.72 2.59 0.73
N ILE A 23 -10.92 3.13 0.96
CA ILE A 23 -11.29 3.75 2.22
C ILE A 23 -11.98 2.68 3.07
N TYR A 24 -11.30 2.25 4.13
CA TYR A 24 -11.84 1.34 5.14
C TYR A 24 -12.29 2.17 6.35
N SER A 25 -13.57 2.10 6.71
CA SER A 25 -14.11 2.76 7.90
C SER A 25 -14.61 1.71 8.89
N ASP A 26 -14.24 1.81 10.17
CA ASP A 26 -14.76 0.96 11.26
C ASP A 26 -14.90 1.81 12.53
N ASP A 27 -16.12 1.87 13.08
CA ASP A 27 -16.45 2.63 14.29
C ASP A 27 -16.04 4.12 14.25
N GLY A 28 -16.22 4.75 13.09
CA GLY A 28 -15.91 6.17 12.90
C GLY A 28 -14.43 6.50 12.71
N LYS A 29 -13.57 5.49 12.57
CA LYS A 29 -12.17 5.66 12.18
C LYS A 29 -11.98 5.27 10.72
N GLU A 30 -11.21 6.06 9.98
CA GLU A 30 -10.91 5.81 8.58
C GLU A 30 -9.44 5.42 8.37
N LEU A 31 -9.24 4.52 7.42
CA LEU A 31 -7.94 4.07 6.96
C LEU A 31 -7.92 4.17 5.43
N HIS A 32 -6.91 4.85 4.91
CA HIS A 32 -6.70 5.01 3.48
C HIS A 32 -5.68 3.99 3.00
N CYS A 33 -6.18 2.88 2.48
CA CYS A 33 -5.34 1.87 1.88
C CYS A 33 -5.02 2.25 0.43
N GLN A 34 -3.73 2.37 0.13
CA GLN A 34 -3.28 2.55 -1.24
C GLN A 34 -3.53 1.27 -2.04
N ALA A 35 -4.09 1.42 -3.24
CA ALA A 35 -4.33 0.35 -4.17
C ALA A 35 -3.99 0.76 -5.62
N THR A 36 -3.76 -0.23 -6.48
CA THR A 36 -3.66 -0.02 -7.93
C THR A 36 -4.29 -1.17 -8.69
N ASN A 37 -5.08 -0.91 -9.73
CA ASN A 37 -5.56 -1.96 -10.63
C ASN A 37 -4.64 -2.13 -11.85
N ILE A 38 -3.51 -2.83 -11.66
CA ILE A 38 -2.51 -3.08 -12.71
C ILE A 38 -2.07 -4.54 -12.62
N ASN A 39 -2.37 -5.31 -13.67
CA ASN A 39 -2.09 -6.75 -13.74
C ASN A 39 -2.70 -7.55 -12.57
N GLY A 40 -3.87 -7.12 -12.10
CA GLY A 40 -4.51 -7.56 -10.88
C GLY A 40 -4.72 -6.40 -9.90
N PHE A 41 -5.59 -6.62 -8.90
CA PHE A 41 -5.87 -5.61 -7.89
C PHE A 41 -4.84 -5.66 -6.77
N ARG A 42 -3.99 -4.63 -6.71
CA ARG A 42 -2.84 -4.59 -5.81
C ARG A 42 -3.21 -3.82 -4.54
N ILE A 43 -2.99 -4.44 -3.38
CA ILE A 43 -3.22 -3.86 -2.06
C ILE A 43 -1.86 -3.63 -1.40
N TYR A 44 -1.54 -2.39 -1.07
CA TYR A 44 -0.24 -2.03 -0.49
C TYR A 44 -0.32 -2.03 1.04
N THR A 45 0.20 -3.07 1.69
CA THR A 45 -0.04 -3.29 3.13
C THR A 45 0.70 -2.32 4.04
N TYR A 46 1.71 -1.60 3.53
CA TYR A 46 2.39 -0.51 4.25
C TYR A 46 1.47 0.70 4.47
N SER A 47 0.40 0.84 3.70
CA SER A 47 -0.60 1.90 3.92
C SER A 47 -1.59 1.56 5.04
N LEU A 48 -1.45 0.37 5.66
CA LEU A 48 -2.31 -0.13 6.74
C LEU A 48 -1.65 0.04 8.12
N LEU A 49 -0.78 1.04 8.30
CA LEU A 49 0.02 1.23 9.51
C LEU A 49 -0.62 2.17 10.53
N GLU A 50 -1.40 3.16 10.09
CA GLU A 50 -1.97 4.19 10.96
C GLU A 50 -3.37 4.60 10.49
N TRP A 51 -4.23 4.97 11.44
CA TRP A 51 -5.54 5.54 11.11
C TRP A 51 -5.37 6.92 10.47
N TYR A 52 -6.04 7.14 9.33
CA TYR A 52 -5.94 8.36 8.54
C TYR A 52 -6.30 9.61 9.36
N ASP A 53 -7.37 9.54 10.16
CA ASP A 53 -7.88 10.70 10.91
C ASP A 53 -6.99 11.13 12.08
N SER A 54 -6.24 10.19 12.66
CA SER A 54 -5.54 10.40 13.95
C SER A 54 -4.04 10.23 13.89
N GLY A 55 -3.50 9.61 12.82
CA GLY A 55 -2.10 9.19 12.74
C GLY A 55 -1.72 8.15 13.81
N LEU A 56 -2.71 7.54 14.48
CA LEU A 56 -2.44 6.53 15.49
C LEU A 56 -2.12 5.19 14.83
N ASN A 57 -0.97 4.63 15.21
CA ASN A 57 -0.55 3.31 14.76
C ASN A 57 -1.60 2.24 15.04
N ILE A 58 -1.88 1.43 14.03
CA ILE A 58 -2.78 0.28 14.09
C ILE A 58 -2.02 -0.89 14.74
N GLN A 59 -2.66 -1.54 15.70
CA GLN A 59 -2.09 -2.73 16.34
C GLN A 59 -2.08 -3.91 15.37
N LYS A 60 -1.13 -4.82 15.54
CA LYS A 60 -0.91 -5.94 14.62
C LYS A 60 -2.18 -6.75 14.35
N GLU A 61 -2.90 -7.11 15.40
CA GLU A 61 -4.10 -7.94 15.32
C GLU A 61 -5.21 -7.24 14.52
N ASP A 62 -5.37 -5.94 14.71
CA ASP A 62 -6.32 -5.13 13.94
C ASP A 62 -5.88 -5.00 12.48
N ARG A 63 -4.58 -4.80 12.23
CA ARG A 63 -4.02 -4.72 10.89
C ARG A 63 -4.25 -6.00 10.09
N ILE A 64 -4.05 -7.17 10.70
CA ILE A 64 -4.33 -8.48 10.11
C ILE A 64 -5.82 -8.59 9.74
N LYS A 65 -6.70 -8.24 10.68
CA LYS A 65 -8.15 -8.29 10.50
C LYS A 65 -8.64 -7.32 9.43
N ILE A 66 -8.11 -6.11 9.39
CA ILE A 66 -8.42 -5.10 8.38
C ILE A 66 -7.97 -5.60 6.99
N THR A 67 -6.74 -6.11 6.89
CA THR A 67 -6.22 -6.69 5.64
C THR A 67 -7.12 -7.80 5.12
N LYS A 68 -7.55 -8.74 5.98
CA LYS A 68 -8.54 -9.79 5.65
C LYS A 68 -9.86 -9.20 5.12
N ASN A 69 -10.43 -8.22 5.82
CA ASN A 69 -11.68 -7.58 5.40
C ASN A 69 -11.55 -6.92 4.02
N ILE A 70 -10.41 -6.27 3.76
CA ILE A 70 -10.13 -5.64 2.46
C ILE A 70 -10.04 -6.71 1.36
N ILE A 71 -9.27 -7.78 1.57
CA ILE A 71 -9.15 -8.88 0.59
C ILE A 71 -10.53 -9.46 0.26
N LEU A 72 -11.33 -9.80 1.28
CA LEU A 72 -12.68 -10.35 1.09
C LEU A 72 -13.62 -9.41 0.35
N TRP A 73 -13.44 -8.10 0.50
CA TRP A 73 -14.24 -7.11 -0.21
C TRP A 73 -13.78 -6.99 -1.66
N VAL A 74 -12.47 -6.89 -1.91
CA VAL A 74 -11.89 -6.83 -3.26
C VAL A 74 -12.21 -8.08 -4.07
N ALA A 75 -12.18 -9.26 -3.45
CA ALA A 75 -12.51 -10.54 -4.09
C ALA A 75 -13.92 -10.60 -4.69
N ARG A 76 -14.82 -9.68 -4.31
CA ARG A 76 -16.17 -9.58 -4.88
C ARG A 76 -16.20 -8.91 -6.25
N ILE A 77 -15.15 -8.16 -6.58
CA ILE A 77 -15.08 -7.32 -7.78
C ILE A 77 -13.88 -7.64 -8.67
N GLU A 78 -12.89 -8.39 -8.16
CA GLU A 78 -11.63 -8.67 -8.85
C GLU A 78 -11.26 -10.14 -8.71
N GLU A 79 -10.78 -10.73 -9.81
CA GLU A 79 -10.39 -12.15 -9.85
C GLU A 79 -9.01 -12.39 -9.24
N LEU A 80 -8.05 -11.48 -9.45
CA LEU A 80 -6.68 -11.58 -8.98
C LEU A 80 -6.37 -10.48 -7.97
N ILE A 81 -5.95 -10.88 -6.78
CA ILE A 81 -5.53 -9.97 -5.71
C ILE A 81 -4.03 -10.12 -5.51
N ILE A 82 -3.32 -9.00 -5.39
CA ILE A 82 -1.88 -8.97 -5.12
C ILE A 82 -1.63 -8.21 -3.82
N LEU A 83 -1.18 -8.91 -2.78
CA LEU A 83 -0.70 -8.28 -1.55
C LEU A 83 0.73 -7.81 -1.75
N VAL A 84 0.94 -6.50 -1.70
CA VAL A 84 2.26 -5.89 -1.79
C VAL A 84 2.75 -5.59 -0.38
N ILE A 85 3.74 -6.36 0.08
CA ILE A 85 4.29 -6.33 1.44
C ILE A 85 5.68 -5.70 1.42
N ASP A 86 5.96 -4.77 2.34
CA ASP A 86 7.31 -4.23 2.50
C ASP A 86 8.22 -5.29 3.15
N ASP A 87 9.42 -5.51 2.60
CA ASP A 87 10.36 -6.53 3.09
C ASP A 87 10.89 -6.24 4.51
N LYS A 88 10.82 -4.98 4.95
CA LYS A 88 11.18 -4.51 6.29
C LYS A 88 10.00 -4.39 7.23
N ASP A 89 8.80 -4.75 6.79
CA ASP A 89 7.65 -4.75 7.66
C ASP A 89 7.83 -5.75 8.81
N LYS A 90 7.71 -5.26 10.05
CA LYS A 90 7.87 -6.08 11.25
C LYS A 90 6.79 -7.18 11.37
N ASP A 91 5.63 -6.98 10.74
CA ASP A 91 4.48 -7.89 10.77
C ASP A 91 4.34 -8.66 9.44
N LYS A 92 5.36 -8.64 8.56
CA LYS A 92 5.28 -9.21 7.20
C LYS A 92 4.82 -10.67 7.18
N ASP A 93 5.38 -11.49 8.08
CA ASP A 93 5.12 -12.93 8.09
C ASP A 93 3.67 -13.19 8.53
N ASP A 94 3.18 -12.43 9.51
CA ASP A 94 1.78 -12.51 9.96
C ASP A 94 0.80 -12.08 8.87
N ILE A 95 1.16 -11.05 8.08
CA ILE A 95 0.33 -10.54 6.98
C ILE A 95 0.35 -11.49 5.79
N GLU A 96 1.50 -12.05 5.45
CA GLU A 96 1.62 -13.08 4.42
C GLU A 96 0.78 -14.31 4.80
N ASN A 97 0.87 -14.75 6.07
CA ASN A 97 0.16 -15.92 6.55
C ASN A 97 -1.37 -15.80 6.49
N ILE A 98 -1.91 -14.59 6.30
CA ILE A 98 -3.34 -14.37 6.06
C ILE A 98 -3.84 -15.21 4.88
N ILE A 99 -3.03 -15.37 3.83
CA ILE A 99 -3.46 -16.05 2.60
C ILE A 99 -3.77 -17.54 2.82
N TYR A 100 -3.28 -18.13 3.92
CA TYR A 100 -3.55 -19.51 4.30
C TYR A 100 -4.78 -19.67 5.20
N ASP A 101 -5.49 -18.57 5.52
CA ASP A 101 -6.75 -18.65 6.25
C ASP A 101 -7.81 -19.39 5.42
N ASN A 102 -8.63 -20.20 6.09
CA ASN A 102 -9.70 -20.97 5.46
C ASN A 102 -10.69 -20.09 4.70
N ASP A 103 -10.91 -18.86 5.18
CA ASP A 103 -11.79 -17.89 4.54
C ASP A 103 -11.24 -17.36 3.20
N LEU A 104 -9.94 -17.53 2.94
CA LEU A 104 -9.23 -16.98 1.77
C LEU A 104 -8.63 -18.04 0.85
N LYS A 105 -8.62 -19.32 1.26
CA LYS A 105 -7.94 -20.42 0.55
C LYS A 105 -8.35 -20.61 -0.91
N ASP A 106 -9.58 -20.24 -1.26
CA ASP A 106 -10.15 -20.41 -2.61
C ASP A 106 -10.00 -19.14 -3.46
N LEU A 107 -9.40 -18.08 -2.92
CA LEU A 107 -9.15 -16.83 -3.63
C LEU A 107 -7.80 -16.88 -4.35
N ASN A 108 -7.73 -16.28 -5.54
CA ASN A 108 -6.49 -16.14 -6.29
C ASN A 108 -5.69 -14.94 -5.75
N ILE A 109 -4.91 -15.20 -4.70
CA ILE A 109 -4.07 -14.20 -4.04
C ILE A 109 -2.60 -14.49 -4.35
N ARG A 110 -1.87 -13.46 -4.76
CA ARG A 110 -0.40 -13.47 -4.88
C ARG A 110 0.22 -12.53 -3.87
N VAL A 111 1.44 -12.85 -3.44
CA VAL A 111 2.25 -11.98 -2.58
C VAL A 111 3.41 -11.45 -3.40
N GLU A 112 3.63 -10.15 -3.31
CA GLU A 112 4.81 -9.49 -3.85
C GLU A 112 5.51 -8.70 -2.75
N TYR A 113 6.83 -8.81 -2.69
CA TYR A 113 7.62 -8.01 -1.76
C TYR A 113 8.14 -6.76 -2.46
N ILE A 114 8.02 -5.63 -1.78
CA ILE A 114 8.65 -4.39 -2.19
C ILE A 114 9.77 -4.05 -1.22
N GLY A 115 11.01 -4.27 -1.67
CA GLY A 115 12.18 -3.84 -0.92
C GLY A 115 12.55 -2.39 -1.16
N ILE A 116 13.34 -1.82 -0.24
CA ILE A 116 13.90 -0.46 -0.38
C ILE A 116 14.61 -0.30 -1.72
N GLU A 117 15.37 -1.32 -2.16
CA GLU A 117 16.08 -1.27 -3.43
C GLU A 117 15.12 -1.21 -4.63
N SER A 118 13.98 -1.91 -4.56
CA SER A 118 12.92 -1.83 -5.58
C SER A 118 12.25 -0.46 -5.62
N LYS A 119 11.98 0.15 -4.44
CA LYS A 119 11.45 1.52 -4.33
C LYS A 119 12.43 2.54 -4.90
N ARG A 120 13.70 2.43 -4.49
CA ARG A 120 14.80 3.27 -4.98
C ARG A 120 14.97 3.15 -6.49
N ASN A 121 15.05 1.93 -7.03
CA ASN A 121 15.22 1.71 -8.47
C ASN A 121 14.04 2.26 -9.28
N ARG A 122 12.80 2.10 -8.80
CA ARG A 122 11.62 2.71 -9.45
C ARG A 122 11.68 4.23 -9.45
N PHE A 123 12.06 4.82 -8.32
CA PHE A 123 12.23 6.26 -8.22
C PHE A 123 13.34 6.77 -9.15
N GLU A 124 14.52 6.14 -9.11
CA GLU A 124 15.65 6.50 -9.96
C GLU A 124 15.28 6.38 -11.44
N ASN A 125 14.69 5.25 -11.87
CA ASN A 125 14.27 5.05 -13.26
C ASN A 125 13.28 6.12 -13.74
N ARG A 126 12.34 6.55 -12.89
CA ARG A 126 11.40 7.61 -13.23
C ARG A 126 12.09 8.96 -13.42
N VAL A 127 13.09 9.28 -12.59
CA VAL A 127 13.87 10.52 -12.74
C VAL A 127 14.75 10.45 -13.99
N ILE A 128 15.38 9.30 -14.25
CA ILE A 128 16.19 9.08 -15.45
C ILE A 128 15.37 9.30 -16.72
N GLN A 129 14.19 8.67 -16.82
CA GLN A 129 13.29 8.85 -17.96
C GLN A 129 12.89 10.32 -18.18
N LYS A 130 12.64 11.08 -17.10
CA LYS A 130 12.35 12.53 -17.20
C LYS A 130 13.53 13.30 -17.78
N LEU A 131 14.74 13.03 -17.29
CA LEU A 131 15.97 13.67 -17.79
C LEU A 131 16.24 13.31 -19.25
N GLU A 132 16.01 12.06 -19.65
CA GLU A 132 16.12 11.59 -21.04
C GLU A 132 15.12 12.31 -21.98
N CYS A 133 13.94 12.64 -21.47
CA CYS A 133 12.95 13.46 -22.19
C CYS A 133 13.28 14.97 -22.19
N GLY A 134 14.40 15.40 -21.59
CA GLY A 134 14.79 16.81 -21.49
C GLY A 134 14.02 17.61 -20.45
N GLU A 135 13.26 16.96 -19.56
CA GLU A 135 12.61 17.65 -18.44
C GLU A 135 13.63 18.01 -17.37
N LYS A 136 13.47 19.21 -16.79
CA LYS A 136 14.18 19.57 -15.56
C LYS A 136 13.58 18.81 -14.38
N CYS A 137 14.43 18.19 -13.57
CA CYS A 137 14.01 17.49 -12.36
C CYS A 137 14.68 18.14 -11.15
N GLU A 138 13.89 18.46 -10.13
CA GLU A 138 14.35 18.99 -8.85
C GLU A 138 13.82 18.10 -7.73
N ILE A 139 14.72 17.69 -6.82
CA ILE A 139 14.37 16.86 -5.66
C ILE A 139 14.90 17.59 -4.42
N ASN A 140 14.02 17.89 -3.47
CA ASN A 140 14.35 18.58 -2.22
C ASN A 140 15.16 19.89 -2.42
N GLY A 141 14.82 20.70 -3.42
CA GLY A 141 15.52 21.95 -3.72
C GLY A 141 16.82 21.80 -4.51
N VAL A 142 17.18 20.58 -4.93
CA VAL A 142 18.40 20.31 -5.70
C VAL A 142 18.05 19.89 -7.12
N GLU A 143 18.53 20.65 -8.10
CA GLU A 143 18.39 20.32 -9.52
C GLU A 143 19.26 19.11 -9.87
N ILE A 144 18.65 18.10 -10.49
CA ILE A 144 19.31 16.87 -10.91
C ILE A 144 19.88 17.06 -12.30
N LYS A 145 21.21 17.17 -12.40
CA LYS A 145 21.92 17.38 -13.68
C LYS A 145 22.60 16.11 -14.20
N SER A 146 22.75 15.10 -13.34
CA SER A 146 23.43 13.86 -13.68
C SER A 146 22.94 12.68 -12.84
N LEU A 147 23.22 11.46 -13.30
CA LEU A 147 23.01 10.22 -12.53
C LEU A 147 23.76 10.23 -11.19
N LYS A 148 24.91 10.92 -11.12
CA LYS A 148 25.71 11.02 -9.90
C LYS A 148 25.01 11.88 -8.85
N ASP A 149 24.32 12.95 -9.28
CA ASP A 149 23.55 13.81 -8.37
C ASP A 149 22.32 13.05 -7.84
N LEU A 150 21.64 12.33 -8.74
CA LEU A 150 20.52 11.46 -8.37
C LEU A 150 20.93 10.40 -7.33
N ARG A 151 22.06 9.72 -7.52
CA ARG A 151 22.56 8.71 -6.56
C ARG A 151 22.88 9.29 -5.19
N LYS A 152 23.51 10.46 -5.13
CA LYS A 152 23.82 11.15 -3.86
C LYS A 152 22.58 11.53 -3.07
N ILE A 153 21.50 11.90 -3.76
CA ILE A 153 20.24 12.29 -3.13
C ILE A 153 19.49 11.04 -2.66
N THR A 154 19.38 10.03 -3.51
CA THR A 154 18.67 8.79 -3.18
C THR A 154 19.33 8.01 -2.04
N GLU A 155 20.66 8.07 -1.88
CA GLU A 155 21.36 7.54 -0.70
C GLU A 155 20.93 8.18 0.62
N LYS A 156 20.42 9.42 0.57
CA LYS A 156 20.00 10.20 1.74
C LYS A 156 18.49 10.25 1.92
N MET A 157 17.72 9.74 0.97
CA MET A 157 16.26 9.71 1.04
C MET A 157 15.80 8.54 1.90
N ASP A 158 14.78 8.78 2.71
CA ASP A 158 14.07 7.70 3.38
C ASP A 158 13.05 7.10 2.40
N PHE A 159 13.24 5.81 2.09
CA PHE A 159 12.34 5.02 1.26
C PHE A 159 11.47 4.06 2.10
N ARG A 160 11.47 4.22 3.44
CA ARG A 160 10.52 3.53 4.33
C ARG A 160 9.09 3.88 3.92
#